data_AF-A0A957EVT4-F1
#
_entry.id   AF-A0A957EVT4-F1
#
_cell.length_a   1.000
_cell.length_b   1.000
_cell.length_c   1.000
_cell.angle_alpha   90.00
_cell.angle_beta   90.00
_cell.angle_gamma   90.00
#
_symmetry.space_group_name_H-M   'P 1'
#
loop_
_entity.id
_entity.type
_entity.pdbx_description
1 polymer ?
#
loop_
_entity_poly.entity_id
_entity_poly.type
_entity_poly.pdbx_seq_one_letter_code
_entity_poly.pdbx_strand_id
1 'polypeptide(L)'
;MSTKERDQTLYRLSRQFLLRHPEVNEALVAKYETLVADIPRYHSLNGIYQNLLVSAQNANMRAGVIGGSIDSVANLGPLLHNFDPHTTFQAFGDSEQWEQVLDLIEQKLKPRGQVPRGSRSIWPRYCRSILSGAQFLAKFESAADFYQWADYFDTDSRSRLALPMLLEAEIEGFGFALACDFLKELGYLNFAKPDVHIRDILVGLHFCPPKVKDYAILQTMIRIADHAKVTPYALDKVLWLIGSGYFYDDPAIGKAGRIGQQKDAFMAFALARL
;
A
#
# COMPACT_ATOMS: atom_id res chain seq x y z
N MET A 1 -14.48 -3.66 29.52
CA MET A 1 -14.29 -4.66 28.46
C MET A 1 -12.83 -5.07 28.42
N SER A 2 -12.51 -6.36 28.27
CA SER A 2 -11.13 -6.84 28.07
C SER A 2 -10.55 -6.37 26.74
N THR A 3 -9.22 -6.40 26.58
CA THR A 3 -8.57 -6.05 25.30
C THR A 3 -9.09 -6.89 24.13
N LYS A 4 -9.28 -8.20 24.35
CA LYS A 4 -9.78 -9.11 23.31
C LYS A 4 -11.21 -8.79 22.90
N GLU A 5 -12.11 -8.60 23.85
CA GLU A 5 -13.50 -8.22 23.57
C GLU A 5 -13.58 -6.85 22.89
N ARG A 6 -12.69 -5.91 23.26
CA ARG A 6 -12.63 -4.57 22.66
C ARG A 6 -12.22 -4.64 21.19
N ASP A 7 -11.20 -5.43 20.87
CA ASP A 7 -10.75 -5.64 19.50
C ASP A 7 -11.81 -6.32 18.63
N GLN A 8 -12.43 -7.38 19.15
CA GLN A 8 -13.54 -8.07 18.47
C GLN A 8 -14.71 -7.13 18.21
N THR A 9 -15.02 -6.29 19.20
CA THR A 9 -16.09 -5.30 19.11
C THR A 9 -15.79 -4.25 18.04
N LEU A 10 -14.55 -3.74 17.95
CA LEU A 10 -14.17 -2.79 16.90
C LEU A 10 -14.44 -3.35 15.50
N TYR A 11 -13.94 -4.55 15.19
CA TYR A 11 -14.12 -5.13 13.86
C TYR A 11 -15.61 -5.35 13.54
N ARG A 12 -16.37 -5.91 14.50
CA ARG A 12 -17.83 -6.10 14.36
C ARG A 12 -18.56 -4.77 14.12
N LEU A 13 -18.26 -3.73 14.90
CA LEU A 13 -18.88 -2.40 14.76
C LEU A 13 -18.52 -1.76 13.42
N SER A 14 -17.31 -1.99 12.92
CA SER A 14 -16.86 -1.46 11.63
C SER A 14 -17.70 -2.03 10.48
N ARG A 15 -17.90 -3.35 10.43
CA ARG A 15 -18.81 -4.00 9.46
C ARG A 15 -20.25 -3.53 9.62
N GLN A 16 -20.77 -3.54 10.85
CA GLN A 16 -22.12 -3.06 11.14
C GLN A 16 -22.34 -1.62 10.67
N PHE A 17 -21.33 -0.76 10.80
CA PHE A 17 -21.42 0.64 10.38
C PHE A 17 -21.52 0.76 8.85
N LEU A 18 -20.69 0.03 8.10
CA LEU A 18 -20.78 0.01 6.62
C LEU A 18 -22.16 -0.44 6.14
N LEU A 19 -22.73 -1.48 6.76
CA LEU A 19 -24.04 -2.05 6.41
C LEU A 19 -25.24 -1.13 6.75
N ARG A 20 -25.00 0.00 7.43
CA ARG A 20 -26.06 1.02 7.62
C ARG A 20 -26.27 1.88 6.39
N HIS A 21 -25.32 1.88 5.44
CA HIS A 21 -25.49 2.60 4.19
C HIS A 21 -26.45 1.82 3.28
N PRO A 22 -27.53 2.43 2.74
CA PRO A 22 -28.57 1.71 2.00
C PRO A 22 -28.07 0.90 0.80
N GLU A 23 -26.99 1.35 0.18
CA GLU A 23 -26.39 0.72 -1.01
C GLU A 23 -25.33 -0.34 -0.67
N VAL A 24 -24.96 -0.51 0.60
CA VAL A 24 -23.91 -1.44 1.04
C VAL A 24 -24.53 -2.67 1.67
N ASN A 25 -24.17 -3.85 1.17
CA ASN A 25 -24.65 -5.13 1.68
C ASN A 25 -23.50 -6.07 2.07
N GLU A 26 -23.83 -7.21 2.69
CA GLU A 26 -22.84 -8.19 3.17
C GLU A 26 -21.94 -8.75 2.07
N ALA A 27 -22.50 -9.04 0.89
CA ALA A 27 -21.73 -9.56 -0.24
C ALA A 27 -20.72 -8.52 -0.75
N LEU A 28 -21.10 -7.24 -0.76
CA LEU A 28 -20.22 -6.15 -1.12
C LEU A 28 -19.08 -6.00 -0.11
N VAL A 29 -19.37 -5.99 1.20
CA VAL A 29 -18.31 -5.89 2.22
C VAL A 29 -17.36 -7.08 2.13
N ALA A 30 -17.90 -8.30 2.02
CA ALA A 30 -17.11 -9.52 1.88
C ALA A 30 -16.20 -9.48 0.65
N LYS A 31 -16.67 -8.95 -0.50
CA LYS A 31 -15.88 -8.77 -1.71
C LYS A 31 -14.59 -7.97 -1.46
N TYR A 32 -14.63 -6.91 -0.64
CA TYR A 32 -13.44 -6.12 -0.32
C TYR A 32 -12.57 -6.76 0.77
N GLU A 33 -13.15 -7.54 1.68
CA GLU A 33 -12.41 -8.24 2.73
C GLU A 33 -11.62 -9.43 2.19
N THR A 34 -12.13 -10.06 1.13
CA THR A 34 -11.42 -11.09 0.40
C THR A 34 -10.55 -10.45 -0.68
N LEU A 35 -9.24 -10.64 -0.59
CA LEU A 35 -8.40 -10.51 -1.75
C LEU A 35 -8.95 -11.51 -2.78
N VAL A 36 -9.34 -11.05 -3.97
CA VAL A 36 -9.85 -11.95 -5.02
C VAL A 36 -8.84 -13.09 -5.14
N ALA A 37 -9.30 -14.34 -5.03
CA ALA A 37 -8.44 -15.53 -5.06
C ALA A 37 -7.53 -15.59 -6.31
N ASP A 38 -7.82 -14.75 -7.30
CA ASP A 38 -7.12 -14.60 -8.57
C ASP A 38 -6.21 -13.37 -8.65
N ILE A 39 -5.79 -12.68 -7.57
CA ILE A 39 -4.64 -11.76 -7.70
C ILE A 39 -3.43 -12.62 -8.07
N PRO A 40 -2.98 -12.63 -9.33
CA PRO A 40 -1.92 -13.52 -9.73
C PRO A 40 -0.67 -13.00 -9.04
N ARG A 41 -0.08 -13.79 -8.14
CA ARG A 41 1.30 -13.54 -7.73
C ARG A 41 2.12 -13.39 -9.00
N TYR A 42 2.79 -12.25 -9.17
CA TYR A 42 3.59 -12.02 -10.36
C TYR A 42 4.62 -13.13 -10.53
N HIS A 43 4.60 -13.82 -11.67
CA HIS A 43 5.51 -14.95 -11.93
C HIS A 43 6.91 -14.52 -12.39
N SER A 44 7.16 -13.22 -12.52
CA SER A 44 8.44 -12.65 -12.93
C SER A 44 8.84 -11.48 -12.04
N LEU A 45 10.15 -11.27 -11.89
CA LEU A 45 10.67 -10.08 -11.21
C LEU A 45 10.22 -8.79 -11.90
N ASN A 46 9.97 -8.83 -13.22
CA ASN A 46 9.47 -7.69 -13.95
C ASN A 46 8.09 -7.24 -13.49
N GLY A 47 7.19 -8.19 -13.23
CA GLY A 47 5.87 -7.89 -12.68
C GLY A 47 5.98 -7.31 -11.26
N ILE A 48 6.83 -7.89 -10.42
CA ILE A 48 7.08 -7.40 -9.05
C ILE A 48 7.68 -5.99 -9.08
N TYR A 49 8.66 -5.74 -9.96
CA TYR A 49 9.30 -4.44 -10.10
C TYR A 49 8.34 -3.38 -10.62
N GLN A 50 7.54 -3.71 -11.63
CA GLN A 50 6.49 -2.81 -12.11
C GLN A 50 5.51 -2.46 -10.99
N ASN A 51 5.06 -3.44 -10.19
CA ASN A 51 4.17 -3.20 -9.06
C ASN A 51 4.81 -2.34 -7.96
N LEU A 52 6.10 -2.55 -7.68
CA LEU A 52 6.89 -1.71 -6.77
C LEU A 52 6.88 -0.24 -7.25
N LEU A 53 7.09 0.00 -8.55
CA LEU A 53 7.08 1.35 -9.12
C LEU A 53 5.68 2.00 -9.13
N VAL A 54 4.63 1.19 -9.31
CA VAL A 54 3.24 1.62 -9.12
C VAL A 54 2.99 2.01 -7.66
N SER A 55 3.50 1.25 -6.71
CA SER A 55 3.38 1.56 -5.29
C SER A 55 4.16 2.84 -4.92
N ALA A 56 5.36 3.03 -5.48
CA ALA A 56 6.20 4.20 -5.23
C ALA A 56 5.55 5.52 -5.69
N GLN A 57 4.74 5.49 -6.76
CA GLN A 57 4.00 6.68 -7.20
C GLN A 57 2.74 6.96 -6.35
N ASN A 58 2.27 6.02 -5.55
CA ASN A 58 1.05 6.22 -4.74
C ASN A 58 1.31 7.04 -3.47
N ALA A 59 2.56 7.41 -3.19
CA ALA A 59 2.92 8.31 -2.10
C ALA A 59 2.38 9.74 -2.34
N ASN A 60 1.75 10.37 -1.34
CA ASN A 60 1.48 11.82 -1.30
C ASN A 60 0.93 12.44 -2.60
N MET A 61 -0.10 11.82 -3.20
CA MET A 61 -0.73 12.29 -4.46
C MET A 61 0.18 12.27 -5.71
N ARG A 62 1.35 11.60 -5.65
CA ARG A 62 2.30 11.55 -6.78
C ARG A 62 1.75 10.83 -8.01
N ALA A 63 0.70 10.03 -7.90
CA ALA A 63 0.10 9.32 -9.03
C ALA A 63 -0.32 10.27 -10.17
N GLY A 64 -0.79 11.47 -9.87
CA GLY A 64 -1.11 12.48 -10.89
C GLY A 64 0.13 13.13 -11.54
N VAL A 65 1.23 13.23 -10.80
CA VAL A 65 2.48 13.86 -11.27
C VAL A 65 3.36 12.88 -12.02
N ILE A 66 3.40 11.62 -11.60
CA ILE A 66 4.13 10.54 -12.28
C ILE A 66 3.21 9.90 -13.31
N GLY A 67 2.37 8.91 -12.94
CA GLY A 67 1.51 8.21 -13.89
C GLY A 67 0.63 9.15 -14.73
N GLY A 68 0.11 10.22 -14.13
CA GLY A 68 -0.69 11.21 -14.82
C GLY A 68 0.07 12.13 -15.77
N SER A 69 1.40 12.24 -15.70
CA SER A 69 2.19 13.03 -16.67
C SER A 69 2.75 12.19 -17.81
N ILE A 70 2.94 10.88 -17.60
CA ILE A 70 3.46 9.93 -18.58
C ILE A 70 2.41 8.89 -19.02
N ASP A 71 1.13 9.17 -18.80
CA ASP A 71 -0.05 8.32 -19.12
C ASP A 71 -0.13 6.93 -18.44
N SER A 72 0.96 6.41 -17.86
CA SER A 72 0.99 5.26 -16.94
C SER A 72 2.43 4.95 -16.52
N VAL A 73 2.63 4.35 -15.34
CA VAL A 73 3.92 3.74 -14.96
C VAL A 73 4.35 2.68 -15.99
N ALA A 74 3.40 1.98 -16.63
CA ALA A 74 3.69 0.99 -17.66
C ALA A 74 4.52 1.55 -18.83
N ASN A 75 4.41 2.85 -19.13
CA ASN A 75 5.17 3.50 -20.20
C ASN A 75 6.66 3.65 -19.88
N LEU A 76 7.09 3.39 -18.63
CA LEU A 76 8.50 3.27 -18.29
C LEU A 76 9.11 1.96 -18.80
N GLY A 77 8.31 0.95 -19.16
CA GLY A 77 8.79 -0.37 -19.57
C GLY A 77 9.90 -0.31 -20.62
N PRO A 78 9.71 0.35 -21.79
CA PRO A 78 10.75 0.45 -22.81
C PRO A 78 12.05 1.15 -22.35
N LEU A 79 11.97 2.05 -21.35
CA LEU A 79 13.12 2.76 -20.80
C LEU A 79 13.86 1.90 -19.76
N LEU A 80 13.13 1.03 -19.07
CA LEU A 80 13.60 0.18 -17.97
C LEU A 80 13.68 -1.29 -18.39
N HIS A 81 14.03 -1.56 -19.65
CA HIS A 81 14.22 -2.91 -20.18
C HIS A 81 13.05 -3.87 -19.90
N ASN A 82 11.82 -3.40 -20.15
CA ASN A 82 10.56 -4.05 -19.82
C ASN A 82 10.44 -4.43 -18.34
N PHE A 83 10.91 -3.55 -17.47
CA PHE A 83 10.98 -3.73 -16.02
C PHE A 83 11.89 -4.89 -15.59
N ASP A 84 12.95 -5.21 -16.33
CA ASP A 84 13.95 -6.15 -15.82
C ASP A 84 14.84 -5.43 -14.78
N PRO A 85 14.78 -5.80 -13.47
CA PRO A 85 15.55 -5.11 -12.45
C PRO A 85 17.06 -5.35 -12.58
N HIS A 86 17.50 -6.51 -13.06
CA HIS A 86 18.92 -6.79 -13.27
C HIS A 86 19.47 -5.93 -14.39
N THR A 87 18.79 -5.93 -15.54
CA THR A 87 19.23 -5.15 -16.70
C THR A 87 19.14 -3.65 -16.42
N THR A 88 18.08 -3.19 -15.73
CA THR A 88 17.95 -1.78 -15.31
C THR A 88 19.07 -1.36 -14.37
N PHE A 89 19.39 -2.18 -13.36
CA PHE A 89 20.46 -1.88 -12.42
C PHE A 89 21.84 -1.88 -13.12
N GLN A 90 22.09 -2.83 -14.02
CA GLN A 90 23.32 -2.86 -14.81
C GLN A 90 23.47 -1.65 -15.74
N ALA A 91 22.37 -1.15 -16.30
CA ALA A 91 22.38 -0.03 -17.25
C ALA A 91 22.61 1.32 -16.57
N PHE A 92 22.00 1.55 -15.40
CA PHE A 92 21.99 2.87 -14.76
C PHE A 92 22.75 2.96 -13.44
N GLY A 93 23.04 1.84 -12.76
CA GLY A 93 23.69 1.82 -11.46
C GLY A 93 22.76 2.13 -10.29
N ASP A 94 23.30 2.80 -9.28
CA ASP A 94 22.65 3.10 -8.00
C ASP A 94 21.87 4.43 -8.00
N SER A 95 21.23 4.75 -6.88
CA SER A 95 20.38 5.94 -6.73
C SER A 95 21.06 7.28 -6.99
N GLU A 96 22.40 7.36 -6.95
CA GLU A 96 23.12 8.59 -7.25
C GLU A 96 23.15 8.91 -8.76
N GLN A 97 22.71 8.00 -9.63
CA GLN A 97 22.62 8.21 -11.08
C GLN A 97 21.20 8.61 -11.54
N TRP A 98 20.33 9.03 -10.63
CA TRP A 98 18.93 9.34 -10.90
C TRP A 98 18.72 10.37 -12.02
N GLU A 99 19.66 11.31 -12.25
CA GLU A 99 19.58 12.30 -13.32
C GLU A 99 19.52 11.63 -14.71
N GLN A 100 20.26 10.54 -14.92
CA GLN A 100 20.31 9.84 -16.20
C GLN A 100 18.94 9.23 -16.55
N VAL A 101 18.27 8.66 -15.53
CA VAL A 101 16.91 8.14 -15.68
C VAL A 101 15.94 9.28 -15.99
N LEU A 102 16.06 10.41 -15.29
CA LEU A 102 15.18 11.55 -15.54
C LEU A 102 15.36 12.13 -16.94
N ASP A 103 16.62 12.28 -17.40
CA ASP A 103 16.95 12.73 -18.75
C ASP A 103 16.29 11.84 -19.81
N LEU A 104 16.37 10.52 -19.62
CA LEU A 104 15.76 9.55 -20.52
C LEU A 104 14.23 9.65 -20.52
N ILE A 105 13.60 9.81 -19.35
CA ILE A 105 12.16 10.02 -19.22
C ILE A 105 11.72 11.29 -19.96
N GLU A 106 12.41 12.42 -19.75
CA GLU A 106 12.10 13.68 -20.43
C GLU A 106 12.27 13.56 -21.95
N GLN A 107 13.33 12.89 -22.41
CA GLN A 107 13.60 12.72 -23.83
C GLN A 107 12.57 11.81 -24.52
N LYS A 108 12.21 10.68 -23.90
CA LYS A 108 11.43 9.62 -24.54
C LYS A 108 9.94 9.72 -24.27
N LEU A 109 9.55 10.06 -23.03
CA LEU A 109 8.15 10.09 -22.61
C LEU A 109 7.56 11.49 -22.62
N LYS A 110 8.39 12.54 -22.59
CA LYS A 110 7.99 13.95 -22.63
C LYS A 110 6.85 14.24 -21.63
N PRO A 111 7.10 14.10 -20.31
CA PRO A 111 6.05 14.21 -19.30
C PRO A 111 5.29 15.53 -19.38
N ARG A 112 3.98 15.46 -19.20
CA ARG A 112 3.14 16.67 -19.14
C ARG A 112 3.39 17.45 -17.85
N GLY A 113 3.43 18.78 -17.97
CA GLY A 113 3.59 19.68 -16.83
C GLY A 113 5.06 19.94 -16.48
N GLN A 114 5.31 20.39 -15.24
CA GLN A 114 6.66 20.72 -14.79
C GLN A 114 7.41 19.48 -14.32
N VAL A 115 8.71 19.43 -14.62
CA VAL A 115 9.64 18.38 -14.17
C VAL A 115 10.77 19.02 -13.35
N PRO A 116 10.53 19.45 -12.09
CA PRO A 116 11.55 20.11 -11.29
C PRO A 116 12.67 19.13 -10.91
N ARG A 117 13.93 19.58 -11.07
CA ARG A 117 15.14 18.77 -10.79
C ARG A 117 15.72 18.93 -9.40
N GLY A 118 15.14 19.76 -8.54
CA GLY A 118 15.63 19.88 -7.16
C GLY A 118 15.49 18.54 -6.43
N SER A 119 16.51 18.08 -5.72
CA SER A 119 16.59 16.74 -5.11
C SER A 119 15.38 16.32 -4.25
N ARG A 120 14.70 17.29 -3.62
CA ARG A 120 13.50 17.06 -2.80
C ARG A 120 12.19 16.96 -3.62
N SER A 121 12.25 17.21 -4.92
CA SER A 121 11.10 17.20 -5.84
C SER A 121 10.64 15.77 -6.13
N ILE A 122 9.41 15.65 -6.65
CA ILE A 122 8.78 14.34 -6.88
C ILE A 122 9.57 13.49 -7.89
N TRP A 123 9.97 14.07 -9.02
CA TRP A 123 10.67 13.37 -10.09
C TRP A 123 12.03 12.80 -9.67
N PRO A 124 12.98 13.59 -9.12
CA PRO A 124 14.23 13.06 -8.62
C PRO A 124 14.06 11.95 -7.60
N ARG A 125 13.12 12.10 -6.64
CA ARG A 125 12.83 11.07 -5.64
C ARG A 125 12.27 9.81 -6.28
N TYR A 126 11.43 9.93 -7.30
CA TYR A 126 10.88 8.78 -8.00
C TYR A 126 11.95 8.06 -8.85
N CYS A 127 12.83 8.80 -9.53
CA CYS A 127 13.98 8.23 -10.22
C CYS A 127 14.93 7.49 -9.27
N ARG A 128 15.12 8.01 -8.05
CA ARG A 128 15.85 7.30 -7.00
C ARG A 128 15.14 6.00 -6.59
N SER A 129 13.81 6.03 -6.41
CA SER A 129 13.01 4.81 -6.17
C SER A 129 13.14 3.78 -7.29
N ILE A 130 13.21 4.22 -8.55
CA ILE A 130 13.44 3.36 -9.72
C ILE A 130 14.76 2.60 -9.53
N LEU A 131 15.86 3.31 -9.28
CA LEU A 131 17.20 2.71 -9.20
C LEU A 131 17.39 1.86 -7.95
N SER A 132 17.01 2.35 -6.77
CA SER A 132 17.10 1.56 -5.53
C SER A 132 16.17 0.34 -5.56
N GLY A 133 15.00 0.45 -6.19
CA GLY A 133 14.08 -0.67 -6.38
C GLY A 133 14.64 -1.75 -7.31
N ALA A 134 15.29 -1.34 -8.41
CA ALA A 134 16.00 -2.25 -9.30
C ALA A 134 17.17 -2.93 -8.58
N GLN A 135 18.00 -2.16 -7.87
CA GLN A 135 19.12 -2.67 -7.08
C GLN A 135 18.67 -3.69 -6.02
N PHE A 136 17.58 -3.41 -5.31
CA PHE A 136 17.02 -4.32 -4.33
C PHE A 136 16.53 -5.62 -4.98
N LEU A 137 15.74 -5.55 -6.05
CA LEU A 137 15.18 -6.73 -6.70
C LEU A 137 16.21 -7.54 -7.51
N ALA A 138 17.31 -6.92 -7.96
CA ALA A 138 18.43 -7.59 -8.62
C ALA A 138 19.25 -8.50 -7.68
N LYS A 139 18.92 -8.54 -6.38
CA LYS A 139 19.47 -9.50 -5.42
C LYS A 139 18.83 -10.88 -5.51
N PHE A 140 17.68 -11.00 -6.18
CA PHE A 140 16.92 -12.23 -6.29
C PHE A 140 17.06 -12.82 -7.68
N GLU A 141 17.20 -14.13 -7.79
CA GLU A 141 17.35 -14.80 -9.09
C GLU A 141 16.03 -14.88 -9.87
N SER A 142 14.91 -14.92 -9.15
CA SER A 142 13.57 -15.09 -9.74
C SER A 142 12.47 -14.55 -8.83
N ALA A 143 11.24 -14.47 -9.35
CA ALA A 143 10.08 -14.15 -8.52
C ALA A 143 9.86 -15.19 -7.41
N ALA A 144 10.13 -16.47 -7.68
CA ALA A 144 9.99 -17.54 -6.69
C ALA A 144 10.98 -17.37 -5.53
N ASP A 145 12.22 -16.99 -5.84
CA ASP A 145 13.26 -16.68 -4.85
C ASP A 145 12.86 -15.48 -3.96
N PHE A 146 12.37 -14.40 -4.58
CA PHE A 146 11.81 -13.26 -3.85
C PHE A 146 10.67 -13.68 -2.90
N TYR A 147 9.70 -14.48 -3.38
CA TYR A 147 8.58 -14.92 -2.55
C TYR A 147 9.04 -15.86 -1.43
N GLN A 148 9.99 -16.76 -1.69
CA GLN A 148 10.53 -17.63 -0.65
C GLN A 148 11.17 -16.82 0.49
N TRP A 149 11.92 -15.78 0.14
CA TRP A 149 12.49 -14.84 1.10
C TRP A 149 11.41 -14.04 1.85
N ALA A 150 10.40 -13.52 1.16
CA ALA A 150 9.34 -12.74 1.78
C ALA A 150 8.41 -13.61 2.68
N ASP A 151 8.14 -14.86 2.28
CA ASP A 151 7.33 -15.83 3.03
C ASP A 151 7.98 -16.18 4.39
N TYR A 152 9.32 -16.13 4.50
CA TYR A 152 10.02 -16.28 5.78
C TYR A 152 9.59 -15.22 6.82
N PHE A 153 9.35 -13.98 6.38
CA PHE A 153 8.85 -12.93 7.27
C PHE A 153 7.34 -13.06 7.50
N ASP A 154 6.58 -13.46 6.49
CA ASP A 154 5.13 -13.51 6.58
C ASP A 154 4.62 -14.59 7.55
N THR A 155 5.29 -15.73 7.58
CA THR A 155 4.86 -16.92 8.34
C THR A 155 4.97 -16.76 9.86
N ASP A 156 5.90 -15.93 10.37
CA ASP A 156 6.05 -15.65 11.80
C ASP A 156 5.65 -14.20 12.13
N SER A 157 4.60 -14.05 12.95
CA SER A 157 4.12 -12.75 13.41
C SER A 157 5.18 -11.85 14.08
N ARG A 158 6.24 -12.43 14.64
CA ARG A 158 7.34 -11.72 15.30
C ARG A 158 8.31 -11.09 14.31
N SER A 159 8.54 -11.75 13.17
CA SER A 159 9.44 -11.27 12.11
C SER A 159 8.71 -10.42 11.06
N ARG A 160 7.39 -10.58 10.91
CA ARG A 160 6.57 -9.92 9.88
C ARG A 160 6.81 -8.43 9.73
N LEU A 161 6.94 -7.70 10.83
CA LEU A 161 7.14 -6.25 10.82
C LEU A 161 8.51 -5.82 10.28
N ALA A 162 9.50 -6.72 10.30
CA ALA A 162 10.84 -6.42 9.80
C ALA A 162 10.87 -6.27 8.28
N LEU A 163 9.98 -6.96 7.55
CA LEU A 163 9.95 -6.88 6.09
C LEU A 163 9.62 -5.46 5.58
N PRO A 164 8.53 -4.80 6.04
CA PRO A 164 8.30 -3.40 5.70
C PRO A 164 9.42 -2.44 6.12
N MET A 165 10.07 -2.69 7.26
CA MET A 165 11.21 -1.87 7.72
C MET A 165 12.43 -2.02 6.81
N LEU A 166 12.70 -3.24 6.36
CA LEU A 166 13.80 -3.52 5.45
C LEU A 166 13.54 -2.93 4.07
N LEU A 167 12.32 -3.06 3.54
CA LEU A 167 11.93 -2.41 2.29
C LEU A 167 12.06 -0.88 2.38
N GLU A 168 11.67 -0.27 3.51
CA GLU A 168 11.83 1.17 3.74
C GLU A 168 13.30 1.61 3.81
N ALA A 169 14.17 0.77 4.37
CA ALA A 169 15.60 1.04 4.44
C ALA A 169 16.32 0.87 3.09
N GLU A 170 15.89 -0.09 2.28
CA GLU A 170 16.56 -0.49 1.03
C GLU A 170 16.07 0.27 -0.20
N ILE A 171 14.82 0.77 -0.18
CA ILE A 171 14.20 1.40 -1.36
C ILE A 171 13.92 2.88 -1.04
N GLU A 172 14.65 3.77 -1.71
CA GLU A 172 14.53 5.20 -1.47
C GLU A 172 13.13 5.70 -1.83
N GLY A 173 12.53 6.49 -0.96
CA GLY A 173 11.19 7.04 -1.16
C GLY A 173 10.04 6.09 -0.82
N PHE A 174 10.34 4.86 -0.40
CA PHE A 174 9.38 3.87 0.08
C PHE A 174 9.24 3.98 1.60
N GLY A 175 8.21 4.67 2.11
CA GLY A 175 7.94 4.68 3.55
C GLY A 175 7.30 3.37 4.03
N PHE A 176 7.35 3.11 5.34
CA PHE A 176 6.77 1.91 5.96
C PHE A 176 5.34 1.57 5.47
N ALA A 177 4.45 2.56 5.41
CA ALA A 177 3.08 2.35 4.94
C ALA A 177 3.00 1.93 3.46
N LEU A 178 3.89 2.44 2.60
CA LEU A 178 3.95 2.02 1.19
C LEU A 178 4.54 0.63 1.04
N ALA A 179 5.52 0.27 1.87
CA ALA A 179 6.05 -1.08 1.93
C ALA A 179 4.96 -2.10 2.29
N CYS A 180 4.10 -1.77 3.26
CA CYS A 180 2.95 -2.61 3.60
C CYS A 180 1.94 -2.71 2.44
N ASP A 181 1.69 -1.62 1.74
CA ASP A 181 0.77 -1.58 0.59
C ASP A 181 1.28 -2.46 -0.55
N PHE A 182 2.56 -2.33 -0.90
CA PHE A 182 3.23 -3.18 -1.89
C PHE A 182 3.07 -4.67 -1.57
N LEU A 183 3.35 -5.08 -0.33
CA LEU A 183 3.21 -6.49 0.08
C LEU A 183 1.77 -6.99 -0.05
N LYS A 184 0.78 -6.17 0.30
CA LYS A 184 -0.64 -6.51 0.12
C LYS A 184 -0.98 -6.71 -1.36
N GLU A 185 -0.50 -5.83 -2.23
CA GLU A 185 -0.72 -5.93 -3.68
C GLU A 185 -0.01 -7.15 -4.30
N LEU A 186 1.02 -7.68 -3.65
CA LEU A 186 1.62 -8.98 -3.97
C LEU A 186 0.85 -10.19 -3.41
N GLY A 187 -0.27 -9.98 -2.73
CA GLY A 187 -1.13 -11.03 -2.20
C GLY A 187 -0.83 -11.45 -0.77
N TYR A 188 -0.03 -10.70 -0.01
CA TYR A 188 0.22 -11.02 1.39
C TYR A 188 -0.90 -10.50 2.31
N LEU A 189 -1.76 -11.41 2.78
CA LEU A 189 -2.94 -11.08 3.60
C LEU A 189 -2.62 -10.75 5.06
N ASN A 190 -1.43 -11.09 5.55
CA ASN A 190 -1.04 -10.80 6.93
C ASN A 190 -0.45 -9.40 7.12
N PHE A 191 -0.42 -8.59 6.06
CA PHE A 191 -0.08 -7.16 6.12
C PHE A 191 -1.33 -6.29 6.03
N ALA A 192 -1.24 -5.13 6.68
CA ALA A 192 -2.23 -4.07 6.65
C ALA A 192 -1.51 -2.75 6.42
N LYS A 193 -2.17 -1.74 5.86
CA LYS A 193 -1.55 -0.45 5.57
C LYS A 193 -1.86 0.54 6.70
N PRO A 194 -0.88 0.97 7.51
CA PRO A 194 -1.10 1.97 8.56
C PRO A 194 -1.21 3.39 7.98
N ASP A 195 -2.18 3.63 7.08
CA ASP A 195 -2.36 4.92 6.43
C ASP A 195 -3.06 5.97 7.33
N VAL A 196 -3.28 7.16 6.79
CA VAL A 196 -3.89 8.28 7.52
C VAL A 196 -5.30 7.96 8.03
N HIS A 197 -6.11 7.23 7.26
CA HIS A 197 -7.47 6.88 7.67
C HIS A 197 -7.46 5.89 8.83
N ILE A 198 -6.64 4.84 8.71
CA ILE A 198 -6.46 3.82 9.75
C ILE A 198 -5.94 4.47 11.04
N ARG A 199 -4.90 5.29 10.91
CA ARG A 199 -4.30 6.05 12.02
C ARG A 199 -5.34 6.87 12.75
N ASP A 200 -6.10 7.67 12.03
CA ASP A 200 -7.06 8.58 12.63
C ASP A 200 -8.17 7.82 13.37
N ILE A 201 -8.65 6.71 12.80
CA ILE A 201 -9.63 5.84 13.46
C ILE A 201 -9.05 5.23 14.74
N LEU A 202 -7.87 4.60 14.66
CA LEU A 202 -7.30 3.89 15.83
C LEU A 202 -6.87 4.85 16.94
N VAL A 203 -6.40 6.06 16.61
CA VAL A 203 -6.10 7.10 17.61
C VAL A 203 -7.41 7.67 18.19
N GLY A 204 -8.40 7.98 17.35
CA GLY A 204 -9.68 8.53 17.77
C GLY A 204 -10.50 7.57 18.64
N LEU A 205 -10.33 6.27 18.45
CA LEU A 205 -10.95 5.22 19.27
C LEU A 205 -10.07 4.73 20.44
N HIS A 206 -8.94 5.42 20.69
CA HIS A 206 -8.02 5.13 21.79
C HIS A 206 -7.39 3.71 21.75
N PHE A 207 -7.23 3.13 20.56
CA PHE A 207 -6.43 1.91 20.36
C PHE A 207 -4.94 2.21 20.22
N CYS A 208 -4.60 3.44 19.81
CA CYS A 208 -3.23 3.93 19.74
C CYS A 208 -3.12 5.31 20.40
N PRO A 209 -1.96 5.66 20.99
CA PRO A 209 -1.72 7.01 21.47
C PRO A 209 -1.57 8.02 20.31
N PRO A 210 -1.78 9.32 20.56
CA PRO A 210 -1.43 10.36 19.59
C PRO A 210 0.04 10.27 19.15
N LYS A 211 0.34 10.64 17.90
CA LYS A 211 1.70 10.62 17.31
C LYS A 211 2.40 9.24 17.29
N VAL A 212 1.63 8.14 17.35
CA VAL A 212 2.14 6.76 17.21
C VAL A 212 2.88 6.55 15.89
N LYS A 213 3.93 5.72 15.85
CA LYS A 213 4.64 5.37 14.61
C LYS A 213 3.86 4.32 13.80
N ASP A 214 4.00 4.31 12.48
CA ASP A 214 3.32 3.38 11.57
C ASP A 214 3.51 1.91 11.98
N TYR A 215 4.73 1.55 12.40
CA TYR A 215 5.07 0.25 12.98
C TYR A 215 4.11 -0.19 14.10
N ALA A 216 3.83 0.69 15.06
CA ALA A 216 2.98 0.37 16.20
C ALA A 216 1.47 0.36 15.84
N ILE A 217 1.09 1.09 14.78
CA ILE A 217 -0.25 0.98 14.18
C ILE A 217 -0.41 -0.41 13.57
N LEU A 218 0.54 -0.88 12.75
CA LEU A 218 0.47 -2.21 12.14
C LEU A 218 0.42 -3.32 13.21
N GLN A 219 1.22 -3.21 14.28
CA GLN A 219 1.12 -4.12 15.43
C GLN A 219 -0.28 -4.16 16.03
N THR A 220 -0.90 -3.00 16.18
CA THR A 220 -2.26 -2.88 16.71
C THR A 220 -3.27 -3.54 15.77
N MET A 221 -3.15 -3.32 14.46
CA MET A 221 -4.01 -3.96 13.46
C MET A 221 -3.88 -5.48 13.47
N ILE A 222 -2.64 -6.02 13.52
CA ILE A 222 -2.40 -7.46 13.57
C ILE A 222 -3.05 -8.07 14.81
N ARG A 223 -2.90 -7.43 15.98
CA ARG A 223 -3.54 -7.87 17.22
C ARG A 223 -5.07 -7.87 17.11
N ILE A 224 -5.65 -6.78 16.58
CA ILE A 224 -7.11 -6.67 16.42
C ILE A 224 -7.62 -7.78 15.49
N ALA A 225 -6.95 -7.99 14.36
CA ALA A 225 -7.29 -9.01 13.38
C ALA A 225 -7.21 -10.42 13.97
N ASP A 226 -6.15 -10.75 14.72
CA ASP A 226 -6.04 -12.06 15.39
C ASP A 226 -7.17 -12.28 16.41
N HIS A 227 -7.48 -11.28 17.24
CA HIS A 227 -8.57 -11.39 18.21
C HIS A 227 -9.94 -11.53 17.53
N ALA A 228 -10.14 -10.84 16.40
CA ALA A 228 -11.34 -10.93 15.58
C ALA A 228 -11.40 -12.16 14.66
N LYS A 229 -10.31 -12.95 14.58
CA LYS A 229 -10.18 -14.13 13.73
C LYS A 229 -10.40 -13.83 12.24
N VAL A 230 -9.79 -12.73 11.79
CA VAL A 230 -9.75 -12.29 10.39
C VAL A 230 -8.32 -11.94 9.99
N THR A 231 -8.09 -11.72 8.70
CA THR A 231 -6.77 -11.28 8.22
C THR A 231 -6.55 -9.78 8.53
N PRO A 232 -5.30 -9.36 8.78
CA PRO A 232 -4.93 -7.94 8.82
C PRO A 232 -5.41 -7.17 7.59
N TYR A 233 -5.36 -7.79 6.40
CA TYR A 233 -5.91 -7.23 5.17
C TYR A 233 -7.42 -6.96 5.25
N ALA A 234 -8.23 -7.91 5.76
CA ALA A 234 -9.68 -7.71 5.88
C ALA A 234 -10.01 -6.55 6.83
N LEU A 235 -9.31 -6.47 7.97
CA LEU A 235 -9.44 -5.35 8.91
C LEU A 235 -9.08 -4.01 8.25
N ASP A 236 -7.95 -3.98 7.54
CA ASP A 236 -7.49 -2.82 6.77
C ASP A 236 -8.58 -2.35 5.79
N LYS A 237 -9.13 -3.25 4.99
CA LYS A 237 -10.14 -2.92 3.98
C LYS A 237 -11.41 -2.34 4.58
N VAL A 238 -11.95 -2.94 5.64
CA VAL A 238 -13.16 -2.41 6.30
C VAL A 238 -12.92 -1.01 6.84
N LEU A 239 -11.83 -0.81 7.60
CA LEU A 239 -11.53 0.50 8.18
C LEU A 239 -11.20 1.54 7.11
N TRP A 240 -10.51 1.13 6.04
CA TRP A 240 -10.20 1.99 4.91
C TRP A 240 -11.46 2.41 4.15
N LEU A 241 -12.42 1.51 3.90
CA LEU A 241 -13.70 1.85 3.27
C LEU A 241 -14.48 2.88 4.08
N ILE A 242 -14.47 2.76 5.42
CA ILE A 242 -15.08 3.75 6.31
C ILE A 242 -14.37 5.10 6.21
N GLY A 243 -13.03 5.08 6.28
CA GLY A 243 -12.23 6.30 6.31
C GLY A 243 -12.22 7.06 4.99
N SER A 244 -12.09 6.33 3.87
CA SER A 244 -12.03 6.88 2.51
C SER A 244 -13.42 7.16 1.93
N GLY A 245 -14.41 6.36 2.34
CA GLY A 245 -15.75 6.36 1.75
C GLY A 245 -15.76 5.95 0.28
N TYR A 246 -14.79 5.16 -0.18
CA TYR A 246 -14.57 4.87 -1.60
C TYR A 246 -14.57 3.37 -1.91
N PHE A 247 -15.64 2.90 -2.55
CA PHE A 247 -15.80 1.56 -3.12
C PHE A 247 -15.27 1.57 -4.57
N TYR A 248 -13.95 1.44 -4.69
CA TYR A 248 -13.24 1.66 -5.95
C TYR A 248 -13.55 0.65 -7.07
N ASP A 249 -14.00 -0.56 -6.72
CA ASP A 249 -14.41 -1.59 -7.68
C ASP A 249 -15.92 -1.58 -7.96
N ASP A 250 -16.67 -0.65 -7.37
CA ASP A 250 -18.13 -0.60 -7.45
C ASP A 250 -18.61 0.84 -7.71
N PRO A 251 -18.39 1.36 -8.93
CA PRO A 251 -18.71 2.75 -9.28
C PRO A 251 -20.21 3.07 -9.18
N ALA A 252 -21.07 2.05 -9.14
CA ALA A 252 -22.51 2.17 -8.94
C ALA A 252 -22.88 2.62 -7.51
N ILE A 253 -21.98 2.47 -6.53
CA ILE A 253 -22.22 2.87 -5.14
C ILE A 253 -22.05 4.39 -5.01
N GLY A 254 -23.07 5.08 -4.50
CA GLY A 254 -23.05 6.53 -4.30
C GLY A 254 -22.68 7.28 -5.59
N LYS A 255 -21.74 8.23 -5.51
CA LYS A 255 -21.27 8.99 -6.68
C LYS A 255 -19.92 8.44 -7.18
N ALA A 256 -19.96 7.57 -8.18
CA ALA A 256 -18.77 6.92 -8.76
C ALA A 256 -17.95 6.15 -7.70
N GLY A 257 -18.63 5.32 -6.93
CA GLY A 257 -18.06 4.55 -5.82
C GLY A 257 -17.89 5.33 -4.51
N ARG A 258 -18.28 6.62 -4.45
CA ARG A 258 -18.03 7.47 -3.28
C ARG A 258 -19.29 7.75 -2.47
N ILE A 259 -19.21 7.47 -1.17
CA ILE A 259 -20.24 7.78 -0.16
C ILE A 259 -19.81 8.88 0.83
N GLY A 260 -18.69 9.56 0.55
CA GLY A 260 -18.09 10.56 1.44
C GLY A 260 -17.32 9.94 2.60
N GLN A 261 -16.36 10.68 3.18
CA GLN A 261 -15.58 10.19 4.32
C GLN A 261 -16.48 10.01 5.54
N GLN A 262 -16.54 8.79 6.09
CA GLN A 262 -17.43 8.46 7.22
C GLN A 262 -16.69 8.32 8.55
N LYS A 263 -15.42 8.68 8.59
CA LYS A 263 -14.53 8.49 9.74
C LYS A 263 -15.10 9.04 11.05
N ASP A 264 -15.49 10.31 11.07
CA ASP A 264 -15.96 10.98 12.30
C ASP A 264 -17.29 10.39 12.78
N ALA A 265 -18.20 10.11 11.85
CA ALA A 265 -19.48 9.45 12.15
C ALA A 265 -19.26 8.04 12.70
N PHE A 266 -18.31 7.28 12.15
CA PHE A 266 -17.94 5.97 12.66
C PHE A 266 -17.31 6.06 14.05
N MET A 267 -16.37 7.00 14.27
CA MET A 267 -15.74 7.15 15.58
C MET A 267 -16.77 7.47 16.66
N ALA A 268 -17.73 8.36 16.39
CA ALA A 268 -18.83 8.65 17.32
C ALA A 268 -19.72 7.42 17.57
N PHE A 269 -20.05 6.67 16.50
CA PHE A 269 -20.83 5.43 16.60
C PHE A 269 -20.13 4.35 17.45
N ALA A 270 -18.84 4.17 17.26
CA ALA A 270 -18.05 3.14 17.92
C ALA A 270 -17.70 3.51 19.37
N LEU A 271 -17.34 4.77 19.66
CA LEU A 271 -17.05 5.22 21.03
C LEU A 271 -18.24 5.01 21.98
N ALA A 272 -19.47 5.17 21.50
CA ALA A 272 -20.66 4.91 22.30
C ALA A 272 -20.90 3.42 22.63
N ARG A 273 -20.10 2.50 22.07
CA ARG A 273 -20.31 1.04 22.11
C ARG A 273 -19.04 0.25 22.47
N LEU A 274 -17.93 0.93 22.75
CA LEU A 274 -16.64 0.39 23.20
C LEU A 274 -16.44 0.67 24.70
#